data_AF-A0A377J3I0-F1
#
_entry.id   AF-A0A377J3I0-F1
#
_cell.length_a   1.000
_cell.length_b   1.000
_cell.length_c   1.000
_cell.angle_alpha   90.00
_cell.angle_beta   90.00
_cell.angle_gamma   90.00
#
_symmetry.space_group_name_H-M   'P 1'
#
loop_
_entity.id
_entity.type
_entity.pdbx_description
1 polymer ?
#
loop_
_entity_poly.entity_id
_entity_poly.type
_entity_poly.pdbx_seq_one_letter_code
_entity_poly.pdbx_strand_id
1 'polypeptide(L)'
;MFGFLIKPQQEEPKENEVEVLQKQIATLKPENLKVLAEEKAVEIFSNIQRVSSKIDEAKYLTRQANNVKRSWNPFGESKAEKRSKLNTQANAMQNEAMAEMNTLIQESIKLTTISYGFAQAMTQTIAAMLENGFKNKDGDIQQLHGVAKEQALVMLDEAQKFVKHQQEYETRQEKQEEQISALQSGIAEHKEEYEKRQEKQEQDISTQGQKLQELQGQLESKRTKIEELESTLKSKDSLDDKQSQDIKNLQNELEKKRQKIQELESTLEAKRLIDENQEAAINALQAQILSLSTKNGTLNLSLTIIALAVALISLGLHFF
;
A
#
# COMPACT_ATOMS: atom_id res chain seq x y z
N MET A 1 48.85 -50.79 -25.27
CA MET A 1 48.41 -51.50 -24.05
C MET A 1 47.06 -50.94 -23.65
N PHE A 2 45.98 -51.67 -23.95
CA PHE A 2 44.63 -51.33 -23.50
C PHE A 2 44.46 -51.87 -22.08
N GLY A 3 44.51 -50.98 -21.09
CA GLY A 3 44.10 -51.32 -19.72
C GLY A 3 42.60 -51.19 -19.60
N PHE A 4 41.88 -52.31 -19.54
CA PHE A 4 40.46 -52.34 -19.20
C PHE A 4 40.30 -51.87 -17.74
N LEU A 5 39.69 -50.70 -17.55
CA LEU A 5 39.13 -50.29 -16.26
C LEU A 5 37.89 -51.15 -15.99
N ILE A 6 38.02 -52.14 -15.12
CA ILE A 6 36.88 -52.74 -14.43
C ILE A 6 36.45 -51.72 -13.37
N LYS A 7 35.35 -51.00 -13.62
CA LYS A 7 34.69 -50.26 -12.54
C LYS A 7 34.13 -51.27 -11.54
N PRO A 8 34.37 -51.12 -10.23
CA PRO A 8 33.63 -51.89 -9.24
C PRO A 8 32.14 -51.55 -9.39
N GLN A 9 31.29 -52.58 -9.47
CA GLN A 9 29.85 -52.41 -9.32
C GLN A 9 29.60 -51.75 -7.96
N GLN A 10 29.02 -50.56 -7.97
CA GLN A 10 28.41 -50.00 -6.76
C GLN A 10 27.19 -50.87 -6.47
N GLU A 11 27.25 -51.69 -5.42
CA GLU A 11 26.04 -52.29 -4.85
C GLU A 11 25.12 -51.15 -4.41
N GLU A 12 23.90 -51.10 -4.95
CA GLU A 12 22.85 -50.22 -4.43
C GLU A 12 22.66 -50.52 -2.94
N PRO A 13 22.50 -49.49 -2.09
CA PRO A 13 22.27 -49.71 -0.67
C PRO A 13 20.98 -50.54 -0.52
N LYS A 14 21.09 -51.71 0.12
CA LYS A 14 19.93 -52.55 0.45
C LYS A 14 18.95 -51.70 1.27
N GLU A 15 17.76 -51.52 0.72
CA GLU A 15 16.67 -50.78 1.36
C GLU A 15 16.41 -51.37 2.75
N ASN A 16 16.36 -50.53 3.78
CA ASN A 16 16.15 -50.99 5.14
C ASN A 16 14.70 -51.48 5.29
N GLU A 17 14.46 -52.61 5.98
CA GLU A 17 13.12 -53.18 6.18
C GLU A 17 12.11 -52.17 6.75
N VAL A 18 12.59 -51.21 7.56
CA VAL A 18 11.78 -50.11 8.10
C VAL A 18 11.31 -49.14 7.02
N GLU A 19 12.13 -48.83 6.01
CA GLU A 19 11.76 -47.94 4.89
C GLU A 19 10.76 -48.61 3.94
N VAL A 20 10.92 -49.92 3.73
CA VAL A 20 9.97 -50.73 2.95
C VAL A 20 8.60 -50.76 3.65
N LEU A 21 8.58 -51.01 4.96
CA LEU A 21 7.36 -50.99 5.77
C LEU A 21 6.71 -49.61 5.82
N GLN A 22 7.50 -48.53 5.92
CA GLN A 22 7.01 -47.16 5.84
C GLN A 22 6.24 -46.90 4.54
N LYS A 23 6.82 -47.28 3.40
CA LYS A 23 6.18 -47.12 2.09
C LYS A 23 4.90 -47.95 1.97
N GLN A 24 4.90 -49.18 2.49
CA GLN A 24 3.70 -50.02 2.50
C GLN A 24 2.59 -49.40 3.34
N ILE A 25 2.90 -49.01 4.59
CA ILE A 25 1.94 -48.40 5.54
C ILE A 25 1.33 -47.12 4.97
N ALA A 26 2.11 -46.28 4.27
CA ALA A 26 1.63 -45.04 3.66
C ALA A 26 0.53 -45.24 2.59
N THR A 27 0.40 -46.45 2.04
CA THR A 27 -0.58 -46.78 0.98
C THR A 27 -1.77 -47.59 1.48
N LEU A 28 -1.77 -48.03 2.74
CA LEU A 28 -2.82 -48.88 3.30
C LEU A 28 -4.03 -48.07 3.79
N LYS A 29 -5.22 -48.63 3.58
CA LYS A 29 -6.46 -48.12 4.19
C LYS A 29 -6.46 -48.37 5.70
N PRO A 30 -7.19 -47.57 6.50
CA PRO A 30 -7.26 -47.73 7.96
C PRO A 30 -7.63 -49.12 8.45
N GLU A 31 -8.51 -49.83 7.74
CA GLU A 31 -8.92 -51.21 8.09
C GLU A 31 -7.76 -52.20 7.92
N ASN A 32 -6.95 -52.04 6.87
CA ASN A 32 -5.79 -52.88 6.62
C ASN A 32 -4.63 -52.57 7.58
N LEU A 33 -4.56 -51.34 8.09
CA LEU A 33 -3.60 -50.97 9.14
C LEU A 33 -3.85 -51.71 10.45
N LYS A 34 -5.13 -51.94 10.80
CA LYS A 34 -5.48 -52.72 12.00
C LYS A 34 -5.05 -54.18 11.88
N VAL A 35 -5.33 -54.81 10.73
CA VAL A 35 -4.92 -56.20 10.46
C VAL A 35 -3.39 -56.33 10.53
N LEU A 36 -2.66 -55.42 9.88
CA LEU A 36 -1.19 -55.43 9.94
C LEU A 36 -0.68 -55.19 11.36
N ALA A 37 -1.33 -54.32 12.13
CA ALA A 37 -0.96 -54.07 13.52
C ALA A 37 -1.19 -55.30 14.41
N GLU A 38 -2.31 -56.02 14.22
CA GLU A 38 -2.57 -57.30 14.87
C GLU A 38 -1.50 -58.35 14.55
N GLU A 39 -1.19 -58.54 13.27
CA GLU A 39 -0.15 -59.49 12.84
C GLU A 39 1.20 -59.17 13.48
N LYS A 40 1.61 -57.90 13.45
CA LYS A 40 2.89 -57.45 13.99
C LYS A 40 2.93 -57.48 15.52
N ALA A 41 1.84 -57.16 16.19
CA ALA A 41 1.76 -57.27 17.64
C ALA A 41 1.85 -58.73 18.10
N VAL A 42 1.19 -59.68 17.41
CA VAL A 42 1.34 -61.12 17.68
C VAL A 42 2.79 -61.57 17.48
N GLU A 43 3.44 -61.13 16.41
CA GLU A 43 4.84 -61.45 16.12
C GLU A 43 5.77 -60.95 17.25
N ILE A 44 5.62 -59.69 17.65
CA ILE A 44 6.38 -59.07 18.75
C ILE A 44 6.15 -59.83 20.05
N PHE A 45 4.89 -60.09 20.42
CA PHE A 45 4.55 -60.74 21.69
C PHE A 45 5.07 -62.19 21.74
N SER A 46 4.98 -62.91 20.61
CA SER A 46 5.56 -64.25 20.48
C SER A 46 7.08 -64.24 20.66
N ASN A 47 7.76 -63.24 20.09
CA ASN A 47 9.21 -63.09 20.23
C ASN A 47 9.62 -62.70 21.66
N ILE A 48 8.91 -61.77 22.30
CA ILE A 48 9.13 -61.40 23.71
C ILE A 48 8.95 -62.63 24.60
N GLN A 49 7.89 -63.41 24.40
CA GLN A 49 7.62 -64.62 25.17
C GLN A 49 8.73 -65.69 24.99
N ARG A 50 9.20 -65.88 23.75
CA ARG A 50 10.30 -66.80 23.44
C ARG A 50 11.58 -66.41 24.17
N VAL A 51 11.96 -65.14 24.11
CA VAL A 51 13.17 -64.65 24.78
C VAL A 51 13.00 -64.68 26.31
N SER A 52 11.82 -64.36 26.83
CA SER A 52 11.50 -64.49 28.26
C SER A 52 11.61 -65.94 28.75
N SER A 53 11.23 -66.92 27.92
CA SER A 53 11.37 -68.34 28.26
C SER A 53 12.84 -68.75 28.41
N LYS A 54 13.75 -68.22 27.58
CA LYS A 54 15.21 -68.41 27.75
C LYS A 54 15.70 -67.82 29.08
N ILE A 55 15.18 -66.65 29.47
CA ILE A 55 15.50 -66.03 30.76
C ILE A 55 15.04 -66.92 31.92
N ASP A 56 13.85 -67.52 31.82
CA ASP A 56 13.34 -68.40 32.86
C ASP A 56 14.07 -69.76 32.91
N GLU A 57 14.51 -70.29 31.76
CA GLU A 57 15.40 -71.45 31.70
C GLU A 57 16.76 -71.17 32.36
N ALA A 58 17.35 -70.00 32.12
CA ALA A 58 18.58 -69.57 32.79
C ALA A 58 18.40 -69.45 34.31
N LYS A 59 17.26 -68.92 34.78
CA LYS A 59 16.90 -68.91 36.21
C LYS A 59 16.76 -70.33 36.76
N TYR A 60 16.18 -71.25 35.99
CA TYR A 60 16.05 -72.65 36.39
C TYR A 60 17.41 -73.35 36.52
N LEU A 61 18.33 -73.15 35.56
CA LEU A 61 19.71 -73.64 35.63
C LEU A 61 20.45 -73.09 36.86
N THR A 62 20.26 -71.81 37.17
CA THR A 62 20.80 -71.20 38.41
C THR A 62 20.25 -71.88 39.67
N ARG A 63 18.94 -72.19 39.71
CA ARG A 63 18.33 -72.93 40.83
C ARG A 63 18.89 -74.35 40.95
N GLN A 64 19.09 -75.04 39.83
CA GLN A 64 19.74 -76.36 39.81
C GLN A 64 21.18 -76.29 40.33
N ALA A 65 21.95 -75.29 39.90
CA ALA A 65 23.32 -75.06 40.35
C ALA A 65 23.40 -74.89 41.88
N ASN A 66 22.42 -74.19 42.46
CA ASN A 66 22.32 -74.00 43.91
C ASN A 66 21.91 -75.27 44.66
N ASN A 67 21.24 -76.22 43.99
CA ASN A 67 20.74 -77.46 44.58
C ASN A 67 21.62 -78.70 44.28
N VAL A 68 22.80 -78.54 43.66
CA VAL A 68 23.69 -79.67 43.34
C VAL A 68 24.11 -80.40 44.62
N LYS A 69 23.74 -81.69 44.71
CA LYS A 69 24.10 -82.59 45.81
C LYS A 69 25.51 -83.19 45.61
N ARG A 70 26.14 -83.60 46.70
CA ARG A 70 27.47 -84.23 46.68
C ARG A 70 27.36 -85.63 46.06
N SER A 71 28.09 -85.88 44.97
CA SER A 71 28.24 -87.22 44.39
C SER A 71 29.44 -87.93 45.05
N TRP A 72 29.30 -89.23 45.36
CA TRP A 72 30.35 -90.07 45.96
C TRP A 72 31.20 -90.81 44.91
N ASN A 73 31.04 -90.51 43.62
CA ASN A 73 31.82 -91.14 42.56
C ASN A 73 33.20 -90.46 42.38
N PRO A 74 34.33 -91.15 42.63
CA PRO A 74 35.68 -90.57 42.54
C PRO A 74 36.17 -90.31 41.11
N PHE A 75 35.46 -90.80 40.09
CA PHE A 75 35.80 -90.60 38.66
C PHE A 75 34.84 -89.64 37.94
N GLY A 76 33.95 -88.95 38.65
CA GLY A 76 32.96 -88.02 38.08
C GLY A 76 33.22 -86.55 38.42
N GLU A 77 32.60 -85.63 37.66
CA GLU A 77 32.68 -84.17 37.90
C GLU A 77 32.37 -83.81 39.37
N SER A 78 33.19 -82.93 39.95
CA SER A 78 33.04 -82.51 41.34
C SER A 78 31.78 -81.64 41.54
N LYS A 79 31.27 -81.53 42.79
CA LYS A 79 30.14 -80.64 43.11
C LYS A 79 30.43 -79.18 42.68
N ALA A 80 31.65 -78.71 42.92
CA ALA A 80 32.06 -77.35 42.58
C ALA A 80 32.08 -77.15 41.05
N GLU A 81 32.60 -78.13 40.33
CA GLU A 81 32.68 -78.12 38.86
C GLU A 81 31.29 -78.16 38.21
N LYS A 82 30.39 -79.03 38.68
CA LYS A 82 28.99 -79.07 38.23
C LYS A 82 28.25 -77.75 38.49
N ARG A 83 28.43 -77.17 39.68
CA ARG A 83 27.83 -75.88 40.03
C ARG A 83 28.39 -74.75 39.18
N SER A 84 29.71 -74.73 38.96
CA SER A 84 30.37 -73.74 38.12
C SER A 84 29.85 -73.80 36.69
N LYS A 85 29.82 -74.99 36.08
CA LYS A 85 29.33 -75.23 34.72
C LYS A 85 27.88 -74.77 34.53
N LEU A 86 26.98 -75.14 35.46
CA LEU A 86 25.57 -74.71 35.42
C LEU A 86 25.42 -73.18 35.57
N ASN A 87 26.19 -72.55 36.47
CA ASN A 87 26.18 -71.09 36.62
C ASN A 87 26.76 -70.36 35.40
N THR A 88 27.85 -70.86 34.81
CA THR A 88 28.42 -70.28 33.58
C THR A 88 27.42 -70.37 32.43
N GLN A 89 26.76 -71.51 32.26
CA GLN A 89 25.73 -71.69 31.25
C GLN A 89 24.52 -70.78 31.50
N ALA A 90 24.06 -70.68 32.75
CA ALA A 90 22.96 -69.80 33.12
C ALA A 90 23.28 -68.32 32.84
N ASN A 91 24.47 -67.86 33.24
CA ASN A 91 24.90 -66.47 33.01
C ASN A 91 25.06 -66.15 31.52
N ALA A 92 25.62 -67.07 30.74
CA ALA A 92 25.75 -66.90 29.29
C ALA A 92 24.38 -66.79 28.62
N MET A 93 23.47 -67.73 28.92
CA MET A 93 22.10 -67.74 28.39
C MET A 93 21.30 -66.50 28.81
N GLN A 94 21.43 -66.06 30.07
CA GLN A 94 20.76 -64.86 30.55
C GLN A 94 21.27 -63.60 29.85
N ASN A 95 22.59 -63.44 29.71
CA ASN A 95 23.17 -62.27 29.05
C ASN A 95 22.79 -62.20 27.57
N GLU A 96 22.82 -63.32 26.86
CA GLU A 96 22.40 -63.43 25.47
C GLU A 96 20.90 -63.08 25.32
N ALA A 97 20.05 -63.66 26.17
CA ALA A 97 18.61 -63.38 26.13
C ALA A 97 18.28 -61.92 26.47
N MET A 98 19.02 -61.29 27.40
CA MET A 98 18.83 -59.87 27.70
C MET A 98 19.26 -58.96 26.56
N ALA A 99 20.36 -59.29 25.87
CA ALA A 99 20.78 -58.57 24.67
C ALA A 99 19.73 -58.71 23.54
N GLU A 100 19.25 -59.93 23.31
CA GLU A 100 18.20 -60.23 22.32
C GLU A 100 16.89 -59.48 22.67
N MET A 101 16.50 -59.44 23.94
CA MET A 101 15.32 -58.70 24.40
C MET A 101 15.45 -57.20 24.15
N ASN A 102 16.59 -56.60 24.48
CA ASN A 102 16.82 -55.17 24.27
C ASN A 102 16.74 -54.78 22.79
N THR A 103 17.35 -55.57 21.90
CA THR A 103 17.26 -55.36 20.45
C THR A 103 15.82 -55.46 19.98
N LEU A 104 15.12 -56.52 20.38
CA LEU A 104 13.72 -56.75 20.02
C LEU A 104 12.83 -55.56 20.43
N ILE A 105 12.99 -55.04 21.65
CA ILE A 105 12.20 -53.92 22.14
C ILE A 105 12.50 -52.64 21.36
N GLN A 106 13.76 -52.35 21.07
CA GLN A 106 14.11 -51.17 20.27
C GLN A 106 13.55 -51.24 18.84
N GLU A 107 13.63 -52.39 18.20
CA GLU A 107 13.07 -52.60 16.87
C GLU A 107 11.55 -52.53 16.88
N SER A 108 10.92 -53.10 17.92
CA SER A 108 9.46 -53.07 18.09
C SER A 108 8.94 -51.65 18.35
N ILE A 109 9.67 -50.82 19.12
CA ILE A 109 9.35 -49.40 19.30
C ILE A 109 9.44 -48.68 17.96
N LYS A 110 10.56 -48.82 17.23
CA LYS A 110 10.74 -48.18 15.91
C LYS A 110 9.61 -48.55 14.95
N LEU A 111 9.27 -49.84 14.89
CA LEU A 111 8.17 -50.35 14.06
C LEU A 111 6.83 -49.74 14.47
N THR A 112 6.54 -49.74 15.77
CA THR A 112 5.27 -49.23 16.31
C THR A 112 5.11 -47.73 16.02
N THR A 113 6.21 -46.97 15.98
CA THR A 113 6.20 -45.52 15.74
C THR A 113 6.44 -45.14 14.27
N ILE A 114 6.26 -46.07 13.31
CA ILE A 114 6.53 -45.81 11.88
C ILE A 114 5.62 -44.73 11.29
N SER A 115 4.34 -44.72 11.65
CA SER A 115 3.39 -43.70 11.22
C SER A 115 2.34 -43.48 12.30
N TYR A 116 1.66 -42.34 12.26
CA TYR A 116 0.61 -42.01 13.22
C TYR A 116 -0.52 -43.05 13.27
N GLY A 117 -1.14 -43.34 12.13
CA GLY A 117 -2.26 -44.28 12.06
C GLY A 117 -1.86 -45.71 12.43
N PHE A 118 -0.64 -46.12 12.06
CA PHE A 118 -0.13 -47.43 12.48
C PHE A 118 0.18 -47.47 13.98
N ALA A 119 0.77 -46.42 14.55
CA ALA A 119 1.02 -46.32 15.99
C ALA A 119 -0.28 -46.37 16.80
N GLN A 120 -1.35 -45.73 16.33
CA GLN A 120 -2.67 -45.83 16.95
C GLN A 120 -3.23 -47.27 16.91
N ALA A 121 -3.15 -47.94 15.76
CA ALA A 121 -3.60 -49.32 15.63
C ALA A 121 -2.77 -50.27 16.52
N MET A 122 -1.45 -50.10 16.53
CA MET A 122 -0.52 -50.87 17.35
C MET A 122 -0.75 -50.65 18.85
N THR A 123 -0.90 -49.40 19.31
CA THR A 123 -1.17 -49.11 20.74
C THR A 123 -2.47 -49.76 21.22
N GLN A 124 -3.54 -49.69 20.42
CA GLN A 124 -4.82 -50.34 20.73
C GLN A 124 -4.66 -51.87 20.80
N THR A 125 -3.98 -52.44 19.82
CA THR A 125 -3.75 -53.88 19.71
C THR A 125 -2.91 -54.42 20.86
N ILE A 126 -1.76 -53.78 21.14
CA ILE A 126 -0.84 -54.14 22.22
C ILE A 126 -1.54 -54.04 23.57
N ALA A 127 -2.33 -52.98 23.80
CA ALA A 127 -3.10 -52.82 25.03
C ALA A 127 -4.13 -53.95 25.21
N ALA A 128 -4.89 -54.27 24.15
CA ALA A 128 -5.84 -55.38 24.16
C ALA A 128 -5.16 -56.72 24.41
N MET A 129 -3.99 -56.99 23.82
CA MET A 129 -3.25 -58.23 24.03
C MET A 129 -2.64 -58.33 25.43
N LEU A 130 -2.22 -57.20 26.03
CA LEU A 130 -1.74 -57.17 27.41
C LEU A 130 -2.84 -57.48 28.43
N GLU A 131 -4.07 -57.06 28.13
CA GLU A 131 -5.24 -57.31 28.98
C GLU A 131 -5.79 -58.73 28.79
N ASN A 132 -6.04 -59.12 27.54
CA ASN A 132 -6.80 -60.33 27.20
C ASN A 132 -5.93 -61.53 26.80
N GLY A 133 -4.62 -61.34 26.65
CA GLY A 133 -3.74 -62.29 26.00
C GLY A 133 -3.82 -62.23 24.48
N PHE A 134 -3.02 -63.06 23.81
CA PHE A 134 -2.92 -63.11 22.36
C PHE A 134 -2.89 -64.57 21.88
N LYS A 135 -3.39 -64.82 20.68
CA LYS A 135 -3.38 -66.14 20.06
C LYS A 135 -2.05 -66.35 19.34
N ASN A 136 -1.31 -67.40 19.69
CA ASN A 136 -0.07 -67.74 19.02
C ASN A 136 -0.34 -68.43 17.65
N LYS A 137 0.72 -68.74 16.90
CA LYS A 137 0.62 -69.37 15.56
C LYS A 137 -0.03 -70.77 15.60
N ASP A 138 0.05 -71.46 16.74
CA ASP A 138 -0.54 -72.78 16.96
C ASP A 138 -2.02 -72.70 17.37
N GLY A 139 -2.50 -71.49 17.67
CA GLY A 139 -3.87 -71.20 18.03
C GLY A 139 -4.16 -71.16 19.53
N ASP A 140 -3.13 -71.30 20.37
CA ASP A 140 -3.25 -71.22 21.81
C ASP A 140 -3.28 -69.76 22.29
N ILE A 141 -4.12 -69.49 23.28
CA ILE A 141 -4.15 -68.18 23.96
C ILE A 141 -3.01 -68.14 24.98
N GLN A 142 -2.11 -67.17 24.81
CA GLN A 142 -0.99 -66.92 25.69
C GLN A 142 -1.12 -65.55 26.37
N GLN A 143 -0.59 -65.43 27.58
CA GLN A 143 -0.51 -64.17 28.30
C GLN A 143 0.93 -63.90 28.72
N LEU A 144 1.38 -62.66 28.52
CA LEU A 144 2.71 -62.25 28.97
C LEU A 144 2.72 -62.08 30.49
N HIS A 145 3.80 -62.54 31.12
CA HIS A 145 4.00 -62.44 32.57
C HIS A 145 5.43 -61.98 32.90
N GLY A 146 5.63 -61.45 34.10
CA GLY A 146 6.94 -61.01 34.58
C GLY A 146 7.64 -60.05 33.64
N VAL A 147 8.92 -60.33 33.33
CA VAL A 147 9.77 -59.48 32.48
C VAL A 147 9.16 -59.24 31.10
N ALA A 148 8.53 -60.26 30.49
CA ALA A 148 7.87 -60.10 29.19
C ALA A 148 6.77 -59.03 29.23
N LYS A 149 5.95 -59.04 30.28
CA LYS A 149 4.86 -58.06 30.46
C LYS A 149 5.41 -56.66 30.69
N GLU A 150 6.45 -56.52 31.51
CA GLU A 150 7.10 -55.22 31.78
C GLU A 150 7.67 -54.60 30.50
N GLN A 151 8.32 -55.40 29.65
CA GLN A 151 8.90 -54.91 28.40
C GLN A 151 7.82 -54.52 27.37
N ALA A 152 6.73 -55.28 27.28
CA ALA A 152 5.59 -54.92 26.45
C ALA A 152 4.89 -53.64 26.94
N LEU A 153 4.85 -53.38 28.24
CA LEU A 153 4.34 -52.13 28.81
C LEU A 153 5.23 -50.92 28.46
N VAL A 154 6.56 -51.07 28.46
CA VAL A 154 7.49 -50.01 28.03
C VAL A 154 7.24 -49.65 26.56
N MET A 155 7.09 -50.67 25.70
CA MET A 155 6.78 -50.44 24.29
C MET A 155 5.43 -49.72 24.11
N LEU A 156 4.41 -50.09 24.88
CA LEU A 156 3.10 -49.44 24.84
C LEU A 156 3.19 -47.96 25.26
N ASP A 157 3.93 -47.66 26.33
CA ASP A 157 4.11 -46.28 26.82
C ASP A 157 4.80 -45.38 25.79
N GLU A 158 5.89 -45.85 25.17
CA GLU A 158 6.59 -45.09 24.12
C GLU A 158 5.71 -44.85 22.88
N ALA A 159 4.95 -45.87 22.48
CA ALA A 159 4.01 -45.74 21.38
C ALA A 159 2.87 -44.75 21.70
N GLN A 160 2.36 -44.74 22.92
CA GLN A 160 1.33 -43.78 23.37
C GLN A 160 1.87 -42.34 23.42
N LYS A 161 3.11 -42.14 23.88
CA LYS A 161 3.76 -40.82 23.84
C LYS A 161 3.91 -40.31 22.42
N PHE A 162 4.34 -41.17 21.50
CA PHE A 162 4.45 -40.82 20.07
C PHE A 162 3.09 -40.41 19.49
N VAL A 163 2.04 -41.21 19.70
CA VAL A 163 0.68 -40.91 19.24
C VAL A 163 0.20 -39.56 19.79
N LYS A 164 0.41 -39.30 21.08
CA LYS A 164 0.02 -38.04 21.71
C LYS A 164 0.76 -36.84 21.11
N HIS A 165 2.07 -36.93 20.96
CA HIS A 165 2.85 -35.84 20.36
C HIS A 165 2.45 -35.56 18.91
N GLN A 166 2.12 -36.61 18.16
CA GLN A 166 1.67 -36.48 16.78
C GLN A 166 0.28 -35.82 16.70
N GLN A 167 -0.64 -36.14 17.61
CA GLN A 167 -1.94 -35.45 17.75
C GLN A 167 -1.77 -33.96 18.05
N GLU A 168 -0.88 -33.62 18.99
CA GLU A 168 -0.56 -32.23 19.32
C GLU A 168 0.08 -31.48 18.15
N TYR A 169 0.82 -32.18 17.29
CA TYR A 169 1.38 -31.61 16.06
C TYR A 169 0.28 -31.33 15.03
N GLU A 170 -0.59 -32.30 14.75
CA GLU A 170 -1.71 -32.15 13.82
C GLU A 170 -2.67 -31.03 14.25
N THR A 171 -3.05 -30.99 15.53
CA THR A 171 -3.90 -29.92 16.07
C THR A 171 -3.26 -28.53 15.90
N ARG A 172 -1.94 -28.42 16.07
CA ARG A 172 -1.23 -27.16 15.86
C ARG A 172 -1.16 -26.80 14.37
N GLN A 173 -1.00 -27.76 13.48
CA GLN A 173 -1.02 -27.53 12.04
C GLN A 173 -2.40 -27.03 11.59
N GLU A 174 -3.48 -27.68 12.01
CA GLU A 174 -4.85 -27.25 11.70
C GLU A 174 -5.08 -25.80 12.14
N LYS A 175 -4.69 -25.45 13.38
CA LYS A 175 -4.77 -24.08 13.88
C LYS A 175 -3.93 -23.09 13.07
N GLN A 176 -2.74 -23.49 12.63
CA GLN A 176 -1.89 -22.65 11.78
C GLN A 176 -2.50 -22.46 10.39
N GLU A 177 -3.09 -23.50 9.81
CA GLU A 177 -3.80 -23.42 8.52
C GLU A 177 -5.01 -22.48 8.60
N GLU A 178 -5.81 -22.56 9.68
CA GLU A 178 -6.90 -21.61 9.95
C GLU A 178 -6.39 -20.16 10.04
N GLN A 179 -5.29 -19.94 10.77
CA GLN A 179 -4.68 -18.61 10.89
C GLN A 179 -4.16 -18.09 9.55
N ILE A 180 -3.53 -18.95 8.74
CA ILE A 180 -3.05 -18.60 7.40
C ILE A 180 -4.25 -18.22 6.52
N SER A 181 -5.33 -18.99 6.54
CA SER A 181 -6.54 -18.70 5.78
C SER A 181 -7.17 -17.37 6.20
N ALA A 182 -7.24 -17.08 7.51
CA ALA A 182 -7.76 -15.81 8.02
C ALA A 182 -6.89 -14.62 7.58
N LEU A 183 -5.56 -14.76 7.66
CA LEU A 183 -4.62 -13.74 7.19
C LEU A 183 -4.74 -13.50 5.68
N GLN A 184 -4.89 -14.56 4.89
CA GLN A 184 -5.10 -14.44 3.44
C GLN A 184 -6.39 -13.68 3.10
N SER A 185 -7.49 -13.95 3.82
CA SER A 185 -8.74 -13.19 3.67
C SER A 185 -8.53 -11.71 4.02
N GLY A 186 -7.91 -11.42 5.16
CA GLY A 186 -7.63 -10.05 5.57
C GLY A 186 -6.72 -9.28 4.60
N ILE A 187 -5.73 -9.95 3.99
CA ILE A 187 -4.89 -9.37 2.94
C ILE A 187 -5.72 -9.02 1.70
N ALA A 188 -6.63 -9.91 1.27
CA ALA A 188 -7.48 -9.67 0.12
C ALA A 188 -8.42 -8.47 0.35
N GLU A 189 -9.06 -8.40 1.52
CA GLU A 189 -9.91 -7.28 1.92
C GLU A 189 -9.15 -5.96 1.95
N HIS A 190 -7.99 -5.92 2.61
CA HIS A 190 -7.17 -4.71 2.66
C HIS A 190 -6.64 -4.28 1.30
N LYS A 191 -6.36 -5.23 0.40
CA LYS A 191 -5.97 -4.93 -0.97
C LYS A 191 -7.11 -4.24 -1.73
N GLU A 192 -8.33 -4.76 -1.64
CA GLU A 192 -9.52 -4.16 -2.27
C GLU A 192 -9.80 -2.75 -1.70
N GLU A 193 -9.70 -2.57 -0.38
CA GLU A 193 -9.83 -1.25 0.25
C GLU A 193 -8.75 -0.26 -0.19
N TYR A 194 -7.52 -0.73 -0.38
CA TYR A 194 -6.42 0.09 -0.88
C TYR A 194 -6.68 0.54 -2.32
N GLU A 195 -7.10 -0.38 -3.20
CA GLU A 195 -7.46 -0.07 -4.59
C GLU A 195 -8.59 0.96 -4.66
N LYS A 196 -9.69 0.76 -3.90
CA LYS A 196 -10.80 1.74 -3.82
C LYS A 196 -10.35 3.13 -3.35
N ARG A 197 -9.42 3.20 -2.39
CA ARG A 197 -8.87 4.49 -1.93
C ARG A 197 -8.02 5.17 -2.99
N GLN A 198 -7.22 4.41 -3.73
CA GLN A 198 -6.41 4.94 -4.84
C GLN A 198 -7.31 5.49 -5.96
N GLU A 199 -8.33 4.74 -6.38
CA GLU A 199 -9.29 5.19 -7.40
C GLU A 199 -9.99 6.49 -6.99
N LYS A 200 -10.45 6.57 -5.73
CA LYS A 200 -11.07 7.79 -5.20
C LYS A 200 -10.10 8.96 -5.20
N GLN A 201 -8.86 8.73 -4.79
CA GLN A 201 -7.83 9.78 -4.75
C GLN A 201 -7.50 10.29 -6.16
N GLU A 202 -7.42 9.40 -7.15
CA GLU A 202 -7.21 9.76 -8.55
C GLU A 202 -8.40 10.58 -9.11
N GLN A 203 -9.62 10.19 -8.78
CA GLN A 203 -10.82 10.94 -9.13
C GLN A 203 -10.84 12.35 -8.51
N ASP A 204 -10.46 12.47 -7.23
CA ASP A 204 -10.39 13.75 -6.53
C ASP A 204 -9.32 14.66 -7.15
N ILE A 205 -8.14 14.11 -7.46
CA ILE A 205 -7.05 14.85 -8.14
C ILE A 205 -7.51 15.35 -9.52
N SER A 206 -8.16 14.48 -10.31
CA SER A 206 -8.69 14.85 -11.62
C SER A 206 -9.71 15.98 -11.52
N THR A 207 -10.65 15.87 -10.58
CA THR A 207 -11.68 16.89 -10.33
C THR A 207 -11.07 18.23 -9.91
N GLN A 208 -10.08 18.19 -9.01
CA GLN A 208 -9.37 19.40 -8.58
C GLN A 208 -8.55 20.01 -9.72
N GLY A 209 -7.92 19.18 -10.57
CA GLY A 209 -7.21 19.61 -11.77
C GLY A 209 -8.10 20.37 -12.74
N GLN A 210 -9.31 19.86 -13.01
CA GLN A 210 -10.30 20.55 -13.85
C GLN A 210 -10.69 21.91 -13.27
N LYS A 211 -10.96 21.99 -11.96
CA LYS A 211 -11.31 23.25 -11.29
C LYS A 211 -10.18 24.27 -11.34
N LEU A 212 -8.93 23.84 -11.22
CA LEU A 212 -7.76 24.72 -11.37
C LEU A 212 -7.67 25.28 -12.79
N GLN A 213 -7.88 24.44 -13.81
CA GLN A 213 -7.85 24.87 -15.21
C GLN A 213 -8.96 25.90 -15.51
N GLU A 214 -10.16 25.70 -14.97
CA GLU A 214 -11.26 26.66 -15.10
C GLU A 214 -10.90 28.02 -14.45
N LEU A 215 -10.40 27.99 -13.21
CA LEU A 215 -10.00 29.21 -12.50
C LEU A 215 -8.85 29.96 -13.22
N GLN A 216 -7.89 29.23 -13.79
CA GLN A 216 -6.85 29.83 -14.63
C GLN A 216 -7.43 30.52 -15.86
N GLY A 217 -8.38 29.89 -16.56
CA GLY A 217 -9.07 30.51 -17.69
C GLY A 217 -9.83 31.79 -17.31
N GLN A 218 -10.50 31.78 -16.16
CA GLN A 218 -11.19 32.97 -15.65
C GLN A 218 -10.22 34.10 -15.28
N LEU A 219 -9.07 33.76 -14.69
CA LEU A 219 -8.02 34.74 -14.36
C LEU A 219 -7.44 35.38 -15.62
N GLU A 220 -7.15 34.59 -16.65
CA GLU A 220 -6.59 35.11 -17.90
C GLU A 220 -7.58 36.05 -18.60
N SER A 221 -8.86 35.66 -18.66
CA SER A 221 -9.93 36.53 -19.20
C SER A 221 -10.03 37.87 -18.45
N LYS A 222 -9.96 37.83 -17.11
CA LYS A 222 -9.97 39.05 -16.30
C LYS A 222 -8.72 39.90 -16.54
N ARG A 223 -7.55 39.28 -16.72
CA ARG A 223 -6.30 39.98 -17.00
C ARG A 223 -6.37 40.72 -18.33
N THR A 224 -6.81 40.05 -19.40
CA THR A 224 -7.05 40.71 -20.69
C THR A 224 -8.02 41.89 -20.55
N LYS A 225 -9.08 41.73 -19.73
CA LYS A 225 -10.03 42.82 -19.53
C LYS A 225 -9.44 44.03 -18.80
N ILE A 226 -8.55 43.79 -17.84
CA ILE A 226 -7.81 44.86 -17.15
C ILE A 226 -6.93 45.61 -18.16
N GLU A 227 -6.20 44.91 -19.02
CA GLU A 227 -5.34 45.53 -20.04
C GLU A 227 -6.13 46.39 -21.03
N GLU A 228 -7.31 45.92 -21.48
CA GLU A 228 -8.22 46.71 -22.32
C GLU A 228 -8.68 48.01 -21.62
N LEU A 229 -9.05 47.91 -20.33
CA LEU A 229 -9.49 49.06 -19.55
C LEU A 229 -8.36 50.07 -19.34
N GLU A 230 -7.14 49.60 -19.05
CA GLU A 230 -5.96 50.46 -18.91
C GLU A 230 -5.63 51.20 -20.21
N SER A 231 -5.73 50.52 -21.36
CA SER A 231 -5.55 51.17 -22.68
C SER A 231 -6.60 52.24 -22.92
N THR A 232 -7.86 51.95 -22.58
CA THR A 232 -8.97 52.90 -22.72
C THR A 232 -8.77 54.13 -21.83
N LEU A 233 -8.33 53.94 -20.58
CA LEU A 233 -8.04 55.03 -19.65
C LEU A 233 -6.93 55.95 -20.19
N LYS A 234 -5.80 55.38 -20.65
CA LYS A 234 -4.72 56.17 -21.26
C LYS A 234 -5.18 57.00 -22.46
N SER A 235 -6.03 56.43 -23.31
CA SER A 235 -6.62 57.16 -24.44
C SER A 235 -7.51 58.31 -23.97
N LYS A 236 -8.21 58.14 -22.85
CA LYS A 236 -9.09 59.15 -22.28
C LYS A 236 -8.28 60.29 -21.65
N ASP A 237 -7.23 59.98 -20.91
CA ASP A 237 -6.32 60.98 -20.34
C ASP A 237 -5.73 61.88 -21.44
N SER A 238 -5.28 61.28 -22.55
CA SER A 238 -4.79 62.04 -23.71
C SER A 238 -5.87 62.93 -24.36
N LEU A 239 -7.13 62.51 -24.32
CA LEU A 239 -8.24 63.31 -24.82
C LEU A 239 -8.53 64.49 -23.89
N ASP A 240 -8.51 64.26 -22.58
CA ASP A 240 -8.72 65.29 -21.57
C ASP A 240 -7.62 66.36 -21.65
N ASP A 241 -6.35 65.97 -21.85
CA ASP A 241 -5.24 66.89 -22.09
C ASP A 241 -5.47 67.76 -23.35
N LYS A 242 -5.89 67.14 -24.45
CA LYS A 242 -6.22 67.85 -25.70
C LYS A 242 -7.36 68.82 -25.50
N GLN A 243 -8.44 68.40 -24.84
CA GLN A 243 -9.58 69.24 -24.54
C GLN A 243 -9.19 70.42 -23.65
N SER A 244 -8.33 70.20 -22.65
CA SER A 244 -7.81 71.26 -21.79
C SER A 244 -7.01 72.30 -22.59
N GLN A 245 -6.18 71.85 -23.55
CA GLN A 245 -5.46 72.74 -24.45
C GLN A 245 -6.40 73.52 -25.39
N ASP A 246 -7.40 72.85 -25.98
CA ASP A 246 -8.39 73.49 -26.85
C ASP A 246 -9.20 74.55 -26.10
N ILE A 247 -9.62 74.27 -24.86
CA ILE A 247 -10.30 75.23 -23.99
C ILE A 247 -9.41 76.46 -23.75
N LYS A 248 -8.13 76.27 -23.43
CA LYS A 248 -7.19 77.37 -23.20
C LYS A 248 -7.00 78.22 -24.45
N ASN A 249 -6.92 77.59 -25.62
CA ASN A 249 -6.82 78.30 -26.90
C ASN A 249 -8.07 79.15 -27.17
N LEU A 250 -9.26 78.56 -27.02
CA LEU A 250 -10.52 79.27 -27.18
C LEU A 250 -10.67 80.43 -26.20
N GLN A 251 -10.27 80.26 -24.93
CA GLN A 251 -10.25 81.34 -23.95
C GLN A 251 -9.38 82.52 -24.39
N ASN A 252 -8.18 82.24 -24.92
CA ASN A 252 -7.29 83.28 -25.43
C ASN A 252 -7.88 84.00 -26.65
N GLU A 253 -8.52 83.28 -27.57
CA GLU A 253 -9.20 83.90 -28.71
C GLU A 253 -10.38 84.77 -28.29
N LEU A 254 -11.16 84.31 -27.31
CA LEU A 254 -12.29 85.04 -26.76
C LEU A 254 -11.82 86.33 -26.09
N GLU A 255 -10.70 86.29 -25.36
CA GLU A 255 -10.09 87.47 -24.75
C GLU A 255 -9.62 88.48 -25.80
N LYS A 256 -8.95 88.03 -26.86
CA LYS A 256 -8.58 88.90 -28.00
C LYS A 256 -9.80 89.56 -28.64
N LYS A 257 -10.87 88.79 -28.85
CA LYS A 257 -12.12 89.33 -29.39
C LYS A 257 -12.77 90.35 -28.46
N ARG A 258 -12.75 90.13 -27.14
CA ARG A 258 -13.23 91.09 -26.13
C ARG A 258 -12.46 92.41 -26.17
N GLN A 259 -11.13 92.34 -26.21
CA GLN A 259 -10.28 93.53 -26.37
C GLN A 259 -10.63 94.27 -27.67
N LYS A 260 -10.84 93.55 -28.77
CA LYS A 260 -11.22 94.18 -30.03
C LYS A 260 -12.58 94.86 -29.99
N ILE A 261 -13.55 94.26 -29.28
CA ILE A 261 -14.86 94.89 -29.05
C ILE A 261 -14.69 96.18 -28.25
N GLN A 262 -13.91 96.18 -27.17
CA GLN A 262 -13.64 97.39 -26.38
C GLN A 262 -12.97 98.51 -27.20
N GLU A 263 -12.01 98.16 -28.06
CA GLU A 263 -11.39 99.12 -28.99
C GLU A 263 -12.43 99.73 -29.94
N LEU A 264 -13.31 98.90 -30.50
CA LEU A 264 -14.36 99.34 -31.42
C LEU A 264 -15.40 100.22 -30.70
N GLU A 265 -15.77 99.89 -29.47
CA GLU A 265 -16.67 100.70 -28.63
C GLU A 265 -16.07 102.09 -28.34
N SER A 266 -14.79 102.16 -27.96
CA SER A 266 -14.09 103.43 -27.75
C SER A 266 -14.02 104.28 -29.02
N THR A 267 -13.74 103.65 -30.16
CA THR A 267 -13.71 104.32 -31.47
C THR A 267 -15.10 104.83 -31.86
N LEU A 268 -16.15 104.04 -31.60
CA LEU A 268 -17.54 104.42 -31.85
C LEU A 268 -17.93 105.64 -31.02
N GLU A 269 -17.56 105.68 -29.73
CA GLU A 269 -17.86 106.81 -28.85
C GLU A 269 -17.09 108.07 -29.25
N ALA A 270 -15.82 107.94 -29.63
CA ALA A 270 -15.05 109.06 -30.17
C ALA A 270 -15.69 109.63 -31.44
N LYS A 271 -16.17 108.75 -32.32
CA LYS A 271 -16.90 109.16 -33.53
C LYS A 271 -18.21 109.86 -33.19
N ARG A 272 -18.97 109.34 -32.23
CA ARG A 272 -20.23 109.95 -31.74
C ARG A 272 -20.01 111.39 -31.25
N LEU A 273 -18.95 111.64 -30.50
CA LEU A 273 -18.58 112.99 -30.04
C LEU A 273 -18.19 113.93 -31.20
N ILE A 274 -17.51 113.40 -32.21
CA ILE A 274 -17.20 114.17 -33.42
C ILE A 274 -18.49 114.53 -34.16
N ASP A 275 -19.39 113.57 -34.35
CA ASP A 275 -20.67 113.78 -35.02
C ASP A 275 -21.51 114.83 -34.26
N GLU A 276 -21.58 114.77 -32.92
CA GLU A 276 -22.23 115.78 -32.07
C GLU A 276 -21.61 117.18 -32.23
N ASN A 277 -20.27 117.27 -32.24
CA ASN A 277 -19.56 118.53 -32.44
C ASN A 277 -19.79 119.11 -33.84
N GLN A 278 -19.79 118.25 -34.87
CA GLN A 278 -20.08 118.64 -36.25
C GLN A 278 -21.51 119.13 -36.39
N GLU A 279 -22.49 118.46 -35.76
CA GLU A 279 -23.88 118.89 -35.74
C GLU A 279 -24.04 120.27 -35.05
N ALA A 280 -23.38 120.48 -33.91
CA ALA A 280 -23.34 121.78 -33.25
C ALA A 280 -22.74 122.88 -34.13
N ALA A 281 -21.65 122.59 -34.85
CA ALA A 281 -21.02 123.52 -35.78
C ALA A 281 -21.93 123.83 -36.99
N ILE A 282 -22.60 122.83 -37.55
CA ILE A 282 -23.58 122.99 -38.63
C ILE A 282 -24.72 123.90 -38.16
N ASN A 283 -25.29 123.66 -36.98
CA ASN A 283 -26.35 124.48 -36.41
C ASN A 283 -25.90 125.93 -36.20
N ALA A 284 -24.67 126.15 -35.71
CA ALA A 284 -24.09 127.49 -35.57
C ALA A 284 -23.91 128.19 -36.93
N LEU A 285 -23.40 127.49 -37.94
CA LEU A 285 -23.27 128.01 -39.30
C LEU A 285 -24.63 128.32 -39.93
N GLN A 286 -25.63 127.47 -39.75
CA GLN A 286 -27.01 127.73 -40.19
C GLN A 286 -27.57 129.00 -39.54
N ALA A 287 -27.36 129.21 -38.25
CA ALA A 287 -27.75 130.42 -37.54
C ALA A 287 -27.02 131.67 -38.09
N GLN A 288 -25.72 131.57 -38.39
CA GLN A 288 -24.97 132.65 -39.01
C GLN A 288 -25.50 132.98 -40.42
N ILE A 289 -25.76 131.97 -41.26
CA ILE A 289 -26.35 132.15 -42.59
C ILE A 289 -27.71 132.85 -42.51
N LEU A 290 -28.59 132.45 -41.58
CA LEU A 290 -29.86 133.13 -41.33
C LEU A 290 -29.64 134.61 -41.00
N SER A 291 -28.69 134.91 -40.10
CA SER A 291 -28.37 136.29 -39.71
C SER A 291 -27.78 137.13 -40.86
N LEU A 292 -26.96 136.53 -41.73
CA LEU A 292 -26.36 137.19 -42.89
C LEU A 292 -27.36 137.39 -44.03
N SER A 293 -28.25 136.42 -44.26
CA SER A 293 -29.38 136.52 -45.20
C SER A 293 -30.29 137.71 -44.83
N THR A 294 -30.50 137.94 -43.53
CA THR A 294 -31.25 139.10 -43.05
C THR A 294 -30.51 140.45 -43.13
N LYS A 295 -29.17 140.46 -43.30
CA LYS A 295 -28.36 141.69 -43.16
C LYS A 295 -27.91 142.33 -44.48
N ASN A 296 -27.77 141.60 -45.58
CA ASN A 296 -27.26 142.12 -46.87
C ASN A 296 -28.11 141.68 -48.09
N GLY A 297 -29.44 141.58 -47.94
CA GLY A 297 -30.39 142.59 -48.45
C GLY A 297 -30.74 142.43 -49.93
N THR A 298 -31.47 141.37 -50.31
CA THR A 298 -31.68 140.94 -51.73
C THR A 298 -30.37 140.83 -52.52
N LEU A 299 -29.66 139.69 -52.40
CA LEU A 299 -28.74 139.13 -53.41
C LEU A 299 -28.30 137.72 -52.95
N ASN A 300 -29.09 136.68 -53.28
CA ASN A 300 -29.09 135.39 -52.59
C ASN A 300 -28.68 134.17 -53.46
N LEU A 301 -27.77 134.34 -54.43
CA LEU A 301 -27.37 133.25 -55.33
C LEU A 301 -25.86 132.95 -55.34
N SER A 302 -24.99 133.92 -55.11
CA SER A 302 -23.53 133.69 -55.10
C SER A 302 -23.01 133.09 -53.80
N LEU A 303 -23.56 133.47 -52.64
CA LEU A 303 -23.12 132.97 -51.34
C LEU A 303 -23.53 131.51 -51.09
N THR A 304 -24.70 131.11 -51.58
CA THR A 304 -25.23 129.74 -51.49
C THR A 304 -24.35 128.75 -52.25
N ILE A 305 -23.81 129.15 -53.41
CA ILE A 305 -22.90 128.32 -54.21
C ILE A 305 -21.57 128.11 -53.49
N ILE A 306 -21.02 129.14 -52.82
CA ILE A 306 -19.77 129.02 -52.07
C ILE A 306 -19.96 128.15 -50.82
N ALA A 307 -21.08 128.30 -50.10
CA ALA A 307 -21.38 127.43 -48.96
C ALA A 307 -21.58 125.97 -49.37
N LEU A 308 -22.25 125.70 -50.50
CA LEU A 308 -22.41 124.36 -51.05
C LEU A 308 -21.06 123.76 -51.50
N ALA A 309 -20.17 124.57 -52.10
CA ALA A 309 -18.84 124.14 -52.50
C ALA A 309 -17.95 123.78 -51.29
N VAL A 310 -18.02 124.55 -50.19
CA VAL A 310 -17.27 124.25 -48.96
C VAL A 310 -17.83 123.01 -48.25
N ALA A 311 -19.16 122.82 -48.25
CA ALA A 311 -19.78 121.60 -47.73
C ALA A 311 -19.38 120.35 -48.53
N LEU A 312 -19.30 120.44 -49.86
CA LEU A 312 -18.87 119.34 -50.73
C LEU A 312 -17.37 119.01 -50.57
N ILE A 313 -16.51 120.03 -50.40
CA ILE A 313 -15.08 119.82 -50.12
C ILE A 313 -14.87 119.18 -48.74
N SER A 314 -15.66 119.58 -47.73
CA SER A 314 -15.64 118.97 -46.41
C SER A 314 -16.13 117.51 -46.43
N LEU A 315 -17.09 117.16 -47.29
CA LEU A 315 -17.51 115.77 -47.50
C LEU A 315 -16.44 114.94 -48.23
N GLY A 316 -15.73 115.52 -49.20
CA GLY A 316 -14.66 114.84 -49.95
C GLY A 316 -13.41 114.53 -49.10
N LEU A 317 -13.10 115.37 -48.12
CA LEU A 317 -12.00 115.14 -47.16
C LEU A 317 -12.33 114.14 -46.05
N HIS A 318 -13.61 113.79 -45.85
CA HIS A 318 -14.06 112.87 -44.80
C HIS A 318 -14.16 111.40 -45.27
N PHE A 319 -13.97 111.15 -46.57
CA PHE A 319 -14.01 109.81 -47.20
C PHE A 319 -12.63 109.29 -47.65
N PHE A 320 -11.53 110.00 -47.37
CA PHE A 320 -10.14 109.55 -47.49
C PHE A 320 -9.51 109.47 -46.10
#